data_AF-A0A9C7UPP6-F1
#
_entry.id   AF-A0A9C7UPP6-F1
#
_cell.length_a   1.000
_cell.length_b   1.000
_cell.length_c   1.000
_cell.angle_alpha   90.00
_cell.angle_beta   90.00
_cell.angle_gamma   90.00
#
_symmetry.space_group_name_H-M   'P 1'
#
loop_
_entity.id
_entity.type
_entity.pdbx_description
1 polymer ?
#
loop_
_entity_poly.entity_id
_entity_poly.type
_entity_poly.pdbx_seq_one_letter_code
_entity_poly.pdbx_strand_id
1 'polypeptide(L)'
;MQQREYRSCLKTYLAMRLFQSESVNKQSHSCSLPLSFHSCFVGKICWSSFLKNHFVSKSHVHVGSNVFCQQVVAKRHIQILEKKALNNLQHSKIELSFPVVTQKHQSFGYCSLWRVLTFALLAVFIWRLLPVIQRVRQKLKHLLTARSDSLFGIFGSVVETSSINSKKEENLEADLKPILERLLKRSNLSLEESRESVSKFLGQSNSNPYQVAAFLSLLRAKGETAEELAGMALAMRQQSVSIPLPLSIQHLVDIVGTGGDGADTVNISTGAAILAAACGAKVAKHGSHSSSSKCGSADVLEALGVKVSLSPYAVARCLEEVGIAFLYAPRYHPSMKLVSGIRKGLRIRTAFNLLGPLTNPALVSRQVIGVSHEELMEKLATALQLLGTERSWVVHCSGLDELSPLGSATILEVTPDEIHRLVINPAHYGFPTCQLEDLQGADANYNANILRECLRGTPSAISNSIILNAGAALVVSGMSESFGEAITLAARTLMSGSALDLLERWIKLSQNLS
;
A
#
# COMPACT_ATOMS: atom_id res chain seq x y z
N MET A 1 29.10 14.05 7.60
CA MET A 1 29.23 12.78 8.35
C MET A 1 28.54 11.63 7.62
N GLN A 2 27.28 11.81 7.19
CA GLN A 2 26.49 10.83 6.41
C GLN A 2 27.20 10.24 5.16
N GLN A 3 27.85 11.04 4.30
CA GLN A 3 28.57 10.53 3.12
C GLN A 3 29.77 9.60 3.45
N ARG A 4 30.37 9.71 4.65
CA ARG A 4 31.51 8.87 5.05
C ARG A 4 31.05 7.52 5.59
N GLU A 5 30.03 7.50 6.45
CA GLU A 5 29.41 6.25 6.92
C GLU A 5 28.77 5.47 5.78
N TYR A 6 28.16 6.20 4.85
CA TYR A 6 27.63 5.67 3.59
C TYR A 6 28.68 4.90 2.78
N ARG A 7 29.79 5.59 2.45
CA ARG A 7 30.91 4.97 1.74
C ARG A 7 31.51 3.81 2.52
N SER A 8 31.46 3.82 3.85
CA SER A 8 31.97 2.72 4.68
C SER A 8 31.12 1.46 4.56
N CYS A 9 29.80 1.54 4.75
CA CYS A 9 28.92 0.38 4.62
C CYS A 9 28.91 -0.19 3.20
N LEU A 10 28.88 0.69 2.19
CA LEU A 10 28.93 0.27 0.80
C LEU A 10 30.29 -0.29 0.42
N LYS A 11 31.40 0.25 0.95
CA LYS A 11 32.72 -0.36 0.79
C LYS A 11 32.79 -1.75 1.41
N THR A 12 32.18 -1.97 2.58
CA THR A 12 32.11 -3.31 3.17
C THR A 12 31.30 -4.25 2.27
N TYR A 13 30.14 -3.80 1.79
CA TYR A 13 29.30 -4.58 0.85
C TYR A 13 30.03 -4.91 -0.46
N LEU A 14 30.67 -3.94 -1.09
CA LEU A 14 31.43 -4.12 -2.33
C LEU A 14 32.74 -4.89 -2.12
N ALA A 15 33.39 -4.76 -0.96
CA ALA A 15 34.58 -5.54 -0.62
C ALA A 15 34.23 -7.03 -0.45
N MET A 16 33.06 -7.36 0.12
CA MET A 16 32.58 -8.74 0.16
C MET A 16 32.32 -9.30 -1.25
N ARG A 17 31.86 -8.47 -2.19
CA ARG A 17 31.74 -8.84 -3.62
C ARG A 17 33.11 -9.19 -4.23
N LEU A 18 34.13 -8.37 -3.99
CA LEU A 18 35.49 -8.63 -4.48
C LEU A 18 36.08 -9.91 -3.88
N PHE A 19 35.91 -10.11 -2.57
CA PHE A 19 36.38 -11.31 -1.87
C PHE A 19 35.71 -12.59 -2.39
N GLN A 20 34.41 -12.53 -2.70
CA GLN A 20 33.70 -13.66 -3.31
C GLN A 20 34.14 -13.92 -4.75
N SER A 21 34.36 -12.87 -5.56
CA SER A 21 34.86 -13.03 -6.93
C SER A 21 36.27 -13.66 -6.98
N GLU A 22 37.13 -13.37 -6.01
CA GLU A 22 38.44 -14.01 -5.86
C GLU A 22 38.35 -15.44 -5.35
N SER A 23 37.35 -15.76 -4.52
CA SER A 23 37.11 -17.13 -4.02
C SER A 23 36.53 -18.08 -5.08
N VAL A 24 35.76 -17.57 -6.05
CA VAL A 24 35.23 -18.37 -7.17
C VAL A 24 36.30 -18.60 -8.26
N ASN A 25 37.32 -17.75 -8.34
CA ASN A 25 38.45 -17.88 -9.28
C ASN A 25 39.68 -18.64 -8.73
N LYS A 26 39.60 -19.24 -7.54
CA LYS A 26 40.67 -20.07 -6.98
C LYS A 26 40.16 -21.45 -6.54
N GLN A 27 39.71 -22.25 -7.51
CA GLN A 27 39.80 -23.70 -7.42
C GLN A 27 41.00 -24.20 -8.23
N SER A 28 42.19 -24.06 -7.65
CA SER A 28 43.34 -24.96 -7.80
C SER A 28 44.57 -24.23 -7.28
N HIS A 29 45.03 -24.59 -6.08
CA HIS A 29 46.43 -24.82 -5.73
C HIS A 29 46.56 -24.77 -4.20
N SER A 30 46.91 -25.92 -3.65
CA SER A 30 47.36 -26.14 -2.29
C SER A 30 48.55 -25.23 -1.94
N CYS A 31 48.42 -24.42 -0.88
CA CYS A 31 49.58 -23.99 -0.12
C CYS A 31 49.19 -23.66 1.32
N SER A 32 50.02 -24.14 2.23
CA SER A 32 49.89 -24.18 3.68
C SER A 32 50.53 -22.97 4.38
N LEU A 33 49.95 -22.58 5.53
CA LEU A 33 50.46 -21.78 6.68
C LEU A 33 50.35 -20.23 6.61
N PRO A 34 50.38 -19.50 7.76
CA PRO A 34 49.85 -19.81 9.10
C PRO A 34 49.03 -18.66 9.75
N LEU A 35 48.41 -18.98 10.91
CA LEU A 35 47.76 -18.07 11.84
C LEU A 35 48.64 -16.89 12.28
N SER A 36 48.11 -15.67 12.19
CA SER A 36 48.22 -14.61 13.22
C SER A 36 47.48 -13.37 12.77
N PHE A 37 46.47 -12.90 13.51
CA PHE A 37 46.17 -11.47 13.66
C PHE A 37 45.31 -11.27 14.90
N HIS A 38 45.95 -10.75 15.94
CA HIS A 38 45.35 -10.20 17.14
C HIS A 38 45.43 -8.66 17.06
N SER A 39 44.41 -7.99 17.61
CA SER A 39 44.34 -6.56 17.98
C SER A 39 44.42 -5.50 16.87
N CYS A 40 43.36 -4.70 16.71
CA CYS A 40 43.32 -3.28 17.12
C CYS A 40 41.96 -2.64 16.70
N PHE A 41 41.11 -2.27 17.67
CA PHE A 41 40.38 -0.98 17.77
C PHE A 41 39.28 -1.09 18.84
N VAL A 42 39.59 -0.63 20.05
CA VAL A 42 38.61 -0.33 21.10
C VAL A 42 38.50 1.19 21.16
N GLY A 43 37.36 1.74 20.73
CA GLY A 43 37.04 3.16 20.84
C GLY A 43 35.95 3.38 21.89
N LYS A 44 36.35 3.84 23.08
CA LYS A 44 35.47 4.28 24.16
C LYS A 44 34.69 5.53 23.75
N ILE A 45 33.36 5.49 23.86
CA ILE A 45 32.48 6.67 23.80
C ILE A 45 32.40 7.24 25.22
N CYS A 46 32.83 8.49 25.38
CA CYS A 46 32.70 9.25 26.62
C CYS A 46 31.46 10.16 26.52
N TRP A 47 30.56 10.04 27.49
CA TRP A 47 29.36 10.85 27.68
C TRP A 47 29.72 12.01 28.62
N SER A 48 29.57 13.27 28.20
CA SER A 48 29.10 14.37 29.06
C SER A 48 29.15 15.73 28.33
N SER A 49 28.17 16.57 28.70
CA SER A 49 28.17 18.04 28.59
C SER A 49 27.69 18.66 27.27
N PHE A 50 26.40 18.97 27.19
CA PHE A 50 25.96 20.30 26.71
C PHE A 50 24.52 20.63 27.15
N LEU A 51 24.41 21.23 28.34
CA LEU A 51 23.26 22.04 28.78
C LEU A 51 23.83 23.39 29.18
N LYS A 52 23.55 24.46 28.41
CA LYS A 52 23.23 25.82 28.90
C LYS A 52 23.17 26.87 27.78
N ASN A 53 22.18 27.75 27.95
CA ASN A 53 21.94 29.08 27.36
C ASN A 53 21.23 29.07 25.99
N HIS A 54 20.07 29.69 25.79
CA HIS A 54 19.67 31.05 26.21
C HIS A 54 18.16 31.21 26.50
N PHE A 55 17.87 32.05 27.50
CA PHE A 55 16.63 32.86 27.66
C PHE A 55 16.86 34.22 26.98
N VAL A 56 15.88 34.79 26.28
CA VAL A 56 15.44 36.22 26.33
C VAL A 56 14.07 36.38 25.65
N SER A 57 13.23 37.21 26.28
CA SER A 57 11.84 37.59 26.05
C SER A 57 11.51 38.33 24.73
N LYS A 58 10.22 38.30 24.32
CA LYS A 58 9.36 39.51 24.26
C LYS A 58 7.90 39.17 23.92
N SER A 59 7.00 39.84 24.63
CA SER A 59 5.54 39.84 24.49
C SER A 59 5.07 41.12 23.78
N HIS A 60 4.10 41.01 22.87
CA HIS A 60 3.19 42.11 22.53
C HIS A 60 1.79 41.58 22.19
N VAL A 61 0.79 42.25 22.77
CA VAL A 61 -0.65 42.08 22.58
C VAL A 61 -1.12 43.16 21.62
N HIS A 62 -2.00 42.82 20.67
CA HIS A 62 -2.99 43.75 20.12
C HIS A 62 -4.31 43.03 19.78
N VAL A 63 -5.39 43.80 19.90
CA VAL A 63 -6.81 43.41 20.03
C VAL A 63 -7.59 43.92 18.81
N GLY A 64 -8.63 43.17 18.41
CA GLY A 64 -9.72 43.57 17.50
C GLY A 64 -9.64 42.88 16.13
N SER A 65 -10.67 42.27 15.53
CA SER A 65 -12.12 42.23 15.82
C SER A 65 -12.78 41.12 14.95
N ASN A 66 -13.83 40.47 15.49
CA ASN A 66 -15.02 39.83 14.86
C ASN A 66 -15.01 39.55 13.33
N VAL A 67 -15.34 38.37 12.77
CA VAL A 67 -16.47 37.45 13.00
C VAL A 67 -16.13 36.08 12.38
N PHE A 68 -16.17 34.97 13.13
CA PHE A 68 -16.64 33.66 12.63
C PHE A 68 -16.92 32.74 13.83
N CYS A 69 -18.17 32.77 14.27
CA CYS A 69 -18.69 32.12 15.46
C CYS A 69 -19.47 30.87 15.00
N GLN A 70 -19.00 29.64 15.29
CA GLN A 70 -19.83 28.45 15.62
C GLN A 70 -19.11 27.08 15.78
N GLN A 71 -17.78 26.96 15.95
CA GLN A 71 -17.15 25.63 16.18
C GLN A 71 -16.28 25.47 17.45
N VAL A 72 -16.23 26.45 18.36
CA VAL A 72 -15.34 26.40 19.54
C VAL A 72 -16.05 26.08 20.88
N VAL A 73 -17.39 26.05 20.92
CA VAL A 73 -18.14 25.80 22.18
C VAL A 73 -18.23 24.32 22.57
N ALA A 74 -17.94 23.38 21.65
CA ALA A 74 -17.99 21.94 21.92
C ALA A 74 -16.74 21.36 22.62
N LYS A 75 -15.56 22.01 22.51
CA LYS A 75 -14.31 21.50 23.11
C LYS A 75 -14.12 21.86 24.60
N ARG A 76 -14.72 22.95 25.09
CA ARG A 76 -14.60 23.36 26.51
C ARG A 76 -15.49 22.57 27.47
N HIS A 77 -16.63 22.06 27.03
CA HIS A 77 -17.51 21.25 27.89
C HIS A 77 -16.96 19.83 28.16
N ILE A 78 -16.23 19.25 27.21
CA ILE A 78 -15.63 17.91 27.35
C ILE A 78 -14.47 17.94 28.36
N GLN A 79 -13.60 18.96 28.31
CA GLN A 79 -12.49 19.10 29.26
C GLN A 79 -12.94 19.39 30.70
N ILE A 80 -14.09 20.04 30.91
CA ILE A 80 -14.65 20.29 32.25
C ILE A 80 -15.29 19.01 32.83
N LEU A 81 -15.84 18.13 32.00
CA LEU A 81 -16.40 16.85 32.41
C LEU A 81 -15.30 15.82 32.73
N GLU A 82 -14.20 15.79 31.98
CA GLU A 82 -13.04 14.93 32.26
C GLU A 82 -12.34 15.32 33.57
N LYS A 83 -12.18 16.63 33.85
CA LYS A 83 -11.60 17.11 35.12
C LYS A 83 -12.48 16.82 36.34
N LYS A 84 -13.81 16.84 36.19
CA LYS A 84 -14.76 16.45 37.26
C LYS A 84 -14.80 14.94 37.48
N ALA A 85 -14.60 14.13 36.44
CA ALA A 85 -14.52 12.68 36.55
C ALA A 85 -13.21 12.21 37.23
N LEU A 86 -12.07 12.85 36.93
CA LEU A 86 -10.79 12.53 37.57
C LEU A 86 -10.74 12.96 39.05
N ASN A 87 -11.30 14.12 39.42
CA ASN A 87 -11.31 14.57 40.82
C ASN A 87 -12.23 13.74 41.73
N ASN A 88 -13.29 13.12 41.19
CA ASN A 88 -14.19 12.27 41.97
C ASN A 88 -13.64 10.86 42.24
N LEU A 89 -12.59 10.43 41.53
CA LEU A 89 -11.88 9.16 41.77
C LEU A 89 -10.76 9.29 42.81
N GLN A 90 -10.36 10.51 43.20
CA GLN A 90 -9.30 10.77 44.19
C GLN A 90 -9.80 10.97 45.63
N HIS A 91 -11.12 10.91 45.92
CA HIS A 91 -11.67 11.23 47.24
C HIS A 91 -12.43 10.11 47.99
N SER A 92 -12.40 8.86 47.53
CA SER A 92 -12.90 7.73 48.35
C SER A 92 -11.75 7.08 49.13
N LYS A 93 -11.59 7.47 50.40
CA LYS A 93 -10.77 6.76 51.39
C LYS A 93 -11.35 5.35 51.62
N ILE A 94 -10.62 4.32 51.22
CA ILE A 94 -10.75 2.96 51.79
C ILE A 94 -9.34 2.57 52.23
N GLU A 95 -9.10 2.65 53.53
CA GLU A 95 -7.88 2.13 54.17
C GLU A 95 -7.96 0.60 54.21
N LEU A 96 -6.98 -0.07 53.59
CA LEU A 96 -6.70 -1.48 53.86
C LEU A 96 -5.20 -1.60 54.14
N SER A 97 -4.88 -1.78 55.42
CA SER A 97 -3.57 -2.09 55.96
C SER A 97 -3.18 -3.54 55.61
N PHE A 98 -1.98 -3.73 55.08
CA PHE A 98 -1.42 -5.06 54.78
C PHE A 98 -0.53 -5.52 55.95
N PRO A 99 -0.76 -6.71 56.54
CA PRO A 99 0.29 -7.43 57.22
C PRO A 99 1.01 -8.36 56.22
N VAL A 100 2.34 -8.31 56.25
CA VAL A 100 3.24 -9.26 55.60
C VAL A 100 3.18 -10.59 56.34
N VAL A 101 2.70 -11.66 55.69
CA VAL A 101 2.98 -13.06 56.10
C VAL A 101 3.09 -13.96 54.87
N THR A 102 4.08 -14.84 54.91
CA THR A 102 4.51 -15.85 53.95
C THR A 102 3.68 -17.15 54.00
N GLN A 103 3.70 -17.88 52.87
CA GLN A 103 3.41 -19.33 52.67
C GLN A 103 1.96 -19.88 52.46
N LYS A 104 1.86 -20.60 51.33
CA LYS A 104 1.18 -21.90 51.01
C LYS A 104 -0.33 -22.13 51.23
N HIS A 105 -0.92 -22.68 50.14
CA HIS A 105 -2.07 -23.58 49.98
C HIS A 105 -3.53 -23.05 49.89
N GLN A 106 -4.15 -23.40 48.75
CA GLN A 106 -5.52 -23.87 48.49
C GLN A 106 -6.77 -22.96 48.60
N SER A 107 -7.46 -22.92 47.43
CA SER A 107 -8.91 -23.07 47.18
C SER A 107 -9.91 -21.90 47.37
N PHE A 108 -10.67 -21.69 46.27
CA PHE A 108 -12.11 -21.37 46.17
C PHE A 108 -12.68 -20.16 46.93
N GLY A 109 -13.26 -19.19 46.20
CA GLY A 109 -14.23 -18.25 46.78
C GLY A 109 -14.50 -16.91 46.08
N TYR A 110 -13.68 -16.45 45.13
CA TYR A 110 -13.74 -15.04 44.65
C TYR A 110 -14.43 -14.80 43.29
N CYS A 111 -14.90 -15.83 42.59
CA CYS A 111 -15.41 -15.69 41.20
C CYS A 111 -16.93 -15.37 41.11
N SER A 112 -17.70 -15.58 42.18
CA SER A 112 -19.16 -15.38 42.18
C SER A 112 -19.58 -13.94 42.46
N LEU A 113 -18.89 -13.21 43.36
CA LEU A 113 -19.24 -11.82 43.69
C LEU A 113 -18.99 -10.84 42.54
N TRP A 114 -17.90 -11.03 41.78
CA TRP A 114 -17.56 -10.15 40.65
C TRP A 114 -18.58 -10.22 39.53
N ARG A 115 -19.11 -11.42 39.24
CA ARG A 115 -20.16 -11.63 38.23
C ARG A 115 -21.47 -10.96 38.64
N VAL A 116 -21.89 -11.10 39.89
CA VAL A 116 -23.11 -10.45 40.39
C VAL A 116 -23.00 -8.93 40.31
N LEU A 117 -21.84 -8.37 40.66
CA LEU A 117 -21.60 -6.93 40.54
C LEU A 117 -21.62 -6.43 39.09
N THR A 118 -21.05 -7.19 38.14
CA THR A 118 -21.05 -6.80 36.73
C THR A 118 -22.46 -6.84 36.14
N PHE A 119 -23.26 -7.86 36.47
CA PHE A 119 -24.65 -7.94 36.03
C PHE A 119 -25.53 -6.82 36.61
N ALA A 120 -25.33 -6.47 37.88
CA ALA A 120 -26.06 -5.36 38.51
C ALA A 120 -25.73 -4.01 37.85
N LEU A 121 -24.45 -3.75 37.56
CA LEU A 121 -24.02 -2.53 36.88
C LEU A 121 -24.53 -2.45 35.44
N LEU A 122 -24.53 -3.57 34.71
CA LEU A 122 -25.07 -3.64 33.35
C LEU A 122 -26.59 -3.39 33.34
N ALA A 123 -27.32 -3.95 34.30
CA ALA A 123 -28.77 -3.75 34.42
C ALA A 123 -29.13 -2.28 34.71
N VAL A 124 -28.37 -1.60 35.58
CA VAL A 124 -28.55 -0.16 35.86
C VAL A 124 -28.23 0.68 34.63
N PHE A 125 -27.20 0.31 33.86
CA PHE A 125 -26.82 1.00 32.62
C PHE A 125 -27.91 0.87 31.53
N ILE A 126 -28.44 -0.34 31.34
CA ILE A 126 -29.55 -0.61 30.41
C ILE A 126 -30.82 0.15 30.84
N TRP A 127 -31.15 0.12 32.13
CA TRP A 127 -32.33 0.82 32.66
C TRP A 127 -32.24 2.35 32.47
N ARG A 128 -31.03 2.93 32.56
CA ARG A 128 -30.81 4.36 32.30
C ARG A 128 -30.84 4.73 30.81
N LEU A 129 -30.48 3.82 29.91
CA LEU A 129 -30.47 4.07 28.46
C LEU A 129 -31.85 3.86 27.80
N LEU A 130 -32.70 3.00 28.37
CA LEU A 130 -34.01 2.68 27.82
C LEU A 130 -34.91 3.92 27.57
N PRO A 131 -35.00 4.91 28.48
CA PRO A 131 -35.81 6.12 28.25
C PRO A 131 -35.22 7.06 27.18
N VAL A 132 -33.91 6.99 26.93
CA VAL A 132 -33.23 7.79 25.89
C VAL A 132 -33.49 7.18 24.52
N ILE A 133 -33.37 5.85 24.41
CA ILE A 133 -33.68 5.10 23.18
C ILE A 133 -35.15 5.27 22.79
N GLN A 134 -36.07 5.23 23.77
CA GLN A 134 -37.49 5.47 23.52
C GLN A 134 -37.78 6.89 23.01
N ARG A 135 -37.11 7.92 23.57
CA ARG A 135 -37.24 9.31 23.11
C ARG A 135 -36.69 9.53 21.70
N VAL A 136 -35.56 8.91 21.35
CA VAL A 136 -34.98 8.95 19.99
C VAL A 136 -35.92 8.27 18.99
N ARG A 137 -36.52 7.13 19.37
CA ARG A 137 -37.46 6.39 18.53
C ARG A 137 -38.77 7.15 18.29
N GLN A 138 -39.28 7.88 19.28
CA GLN A 138 -40.44 8.77 19.10
C GLN A 138 -40.14 9.96 18.17
N LYS A 139 -38.95 10.58 18.30
CA LYS A 139 -38.52 11.66 17.39
C LYS A 139 -38.36 11.18 15.94
N LEU A 140 -37.78 9.99 15.74
CA LEU A 140 -37.67 9.36 14.42
C LEU A 140 -39.03 9.02 13.81
N LYS A 141 -40.00 8.56 14.61
CA LYS A 141 -41.37 8.31 14.14
C LYS A 141 -42.04 9.60 13.65
N HIS A 142 -41.92 10.69 14.39
CA HIS A 142 -42.49 11.99 13.98
C HIS A 142 -41.82 12.56 12.71
N LEU A 143 -40.51 12.37 12.54
CA LEU A 143 -39.79 12.79 11.33
C LEU A 143 -40.15 11.95 10.09
N LEU A 144 -40.51 10.67 10.28
CA LEU A 144 -40.93 9.79 9.20
C LEU A 144 -42.40 10.01 8.79
N THR A 145 -43.30 10.32 9.74
CA THR A 145 -44.70 10.66 9.42
C THR A 145 -44.84 12.07 8.84
N ALA A 146 -44.04 13.03 9.28
CA ALA A 146 -44.05 14.39 8.69
C ALA A 146 -43.55 14.43 7.24
N ARG A 147 -42.88 13.38 6.76
CA ARG A 147 -42.36 13.25 5.39
C ARG A 147 -43.26 12.41 4.47
N SER A 148 -44.22 11.65 5.02
CA SER A 148 -45.24 10.93 4.22
C SER A 148 -46.40 11.83 3.79
N ASP A 149 -46.76 12.81 4.61
CA ASP A 149 -47.96 13.64 4.38
C ASP A 149 -47.74 14.74 3.32
N SER A 150 -46.48 15.09 3.01
CA SER A 150 -46.15 16.01 1.91
C SER A 150 -45.96 15.31 0.54
N LEU A 151 -45.99 13.98 0.49
CA LEU A 151 -45.83 13.18 -0.74
C LEU A 151 -47.14 12.57 -1.24
N PHE A 152 -48.16 12.46 -0.38
CA PHE A 152 -49.47 11.90 -0.74
C PHE A 152 -50.43 12.88 -1.46
N GLY A 153 -50.13 14.18 -1.47
CA GLY A 153 -50.98 15.21 -2.10
C GLY A 153 -50.75 15.45 -3.60
N ILE A 154 -49.74 14.82 -4.21
CA ILE A 154 -49.37 15.03 -5.63
C ILE A 154 -49.62 13.78 -6.51
N PHE A 155 -49.95 12.63 -5.91
CA PHE A 155 -50.12 11.35 -6.62
C PHE A 155 -51.59 10.95 -6.92
N GLY A 156 -52.51 11.91 -6.94
CA GLY A 156 -53.96 11.67 -7.09
C GLY A 156 -54.54 11.79 -8.50
N SER A 157 -53.76 12.11 -9.54
CA SER A 157 -54.32 12.45 -10.86
C SER A 157 -53.68 11.75 -12.07
N VAL A 158 -52.97 10.63 -11.88
CA VAL A 158 -52.39 9.86 -13.01
C VAL A 158 -52.69 8.36 -12.86
N VAL A 159 -53.98 8.01 -12.76
CA VAL A 159 -54.44 6.62 -12.90
C VAL A 159 -55.60 6.60 -13.89
N GLU A 160 -55.31 6.89 -15.15
CA GLU A 160 -56.23 6.58 -16.25
C GLU A 160 -55.49 6.45 -17.59
N THR A 161 -54.41 5.65 -17.62
CA THR A 161 -53.77 5.17 -18.87
C THR A 161 -53.04 3.84 -18.64
N SER A 162 -53.70 2.85 -18.01
CA SER A 162 -53.19 1.48 -17.92
C SER A 162 -53.86 0.58 -18.95
N SER A 163 -53.65 0.89 -20.24
CA SER A 163 -53.94 -0.03 -21.34
C SER A 163 -53.14 0.39 -22.58
N ILE A 164 -51.81 0.29 -22.50
CA ILE A 164 -50.81 0.10 -23.58
C ILE A 164 -49.46 0.25 -22.85
N ASN A 165 -48.91 -0.85 -22.33
CA ASN A 165 -47.46 -1.03 -22.15
C ASN A 165 -47.17 -2.46 -21.69
N SER A 166 -47.52 -3.42 -22.54
CA SER A 166 -46.99 -4.78 -22.49
C SER A 166 -45.80 -4.96 -23.46
N LYS A 167 -45.04 -3.88 -23.74
CA LYS A 167 -43.85 -3.91 -24.61
C LYS A 167 -42.76 -2.97 -24.07
N LYS A 168 -41.87 -3.54 -23.25
CA LYS A 168 -40.42 -3.29 -23.14
C LYS A 168 -39.98 -3.66 -21.72
N GLU A 169 -39.79 -4.95 -21.49
CA GLU A 169 -38.56 -5.32 -20.79
C GLU A 169 -37.43 -4.96 -21.76
N GLU A 170 -36.95 -3.72 -21.66
CA GLU A 170 -35.70 -3.34 -22.30
C GLU A 170 -34.61 -4.21 -21.67
N ASN A 171 -34.03 -5.10 -22.47
CA ASN A 171 -32.69 -5.61 -22.22
C ASN A 171 -31.79 -4.39 -22.02
N LEU A 172 -31.54 -3.99 -20.77
CA LEU A 172 -30.50 -3.05 -20.42
C LEU A 172 -29.15 -3.76 -20.62
N GLU A 173 -28.78 -3.99 -21.88
CA GLU A 173 -27.37 -4.09 -22.24
C GLU A 173 -26.72 -2.75 -21.85
N ALA A 174 -25.53 -2.79 -21.26
CA ALA A 174 -24.71 -1.60 -21.04
C ALA A 174 -24.46 -0.87 -22.37
N ASP A 175 -25.32 0.08 -22.74
CA ASP A 175 -25.16 0.81 -24.00
C ASP A 175 -24.03 1.83 -23.88
N LEU A 176 -22.91 1.54 -24.54
CA LEU A 176 -21.75 2.41 -24.67
C LEU A 176 -21.81 3.26 -25.94
N LYS A 177 -22.86 3.16 -26.78
CA LYS A 177 -22.95 3.89 -28.05
C LYS A 177 -22.61 5.39 -27.94
N PRO A 178 -23.17 6.18 -26.98
CA PRO A 178 -22.82 7.60 -26.87
C PRO A 178 -21.33 7.84 -26.60
N ILE A 179 -20.70 6.95 -25.83
CA ILE A 179 -19.27 7.01 -25.50
C ILE A 179 -18.43 6.64 -26.72
N LEU A 180 -18.83 5.60 -27.47
CA LEU A 180 -18.15 5.19 -28.70
C LEU A 180 -18.17 6.30 -29.77
N GLU A 181 -19.30 6.97 -29.96
CA GLU A 181 -19.42 8.13 -30.87
C GLU A 181 -18.46 9.28 -30.50
N ARG A 182 -18.21 9.50 -29.21
CA ARG A 182 -17.23 10.50 -28.76
C ARG A 182 -15.81 10.06 -29.01
N LEU A 183 -15.48 8.80 -28.73
CA LEU A 183 -14.14 8.27 -28.97
C LEU A 183 -13.80 8.22 -30.47
N LEU A 184 -14.78 7.94 -31.34
CA LEU A 184 -14.63 8.04 -32.80
C LEU A 184 -14.25 9.45 -33.26
N LYS A 185 -14.78 10.48 -32.58
CA LYS A 185 -14.43 11.90 -32.79
C LYS A 185 -13.14 12.31 -32.09
N ARG A 186 -12.36 11.36 -31.55
CA ARG A 186 -11.14 11.58 -30.75
C ARG A 186 -11.35 12.53 -29.57
N SER A 187 -12.58 12.61 -29.04
CA SER A 187 -12.90 13.47 -27.90
C SER A 187 -12.58 12.74 -26.60
N ASN A 188 -11.92 13.44 -25.68
CA ASN A 188 -11.62 12.89 -24.36
C ASN A 188 -12.91 12.70 -23.54
N LEU A 189 -12.91 11.67 -22.71
CA LEU A 189 -13.93 11.47 -21.69
C LEU A 189 -13.50 12.20 -20.42
N SER A 190 -14.47 12.72 -19.67
CA SER A 190 -14.20 13.15 -18.30
C SER A 190 -13.88 11.94 -17.41
N LEU A 191 -13.31 12.21 -16.23
CA LEU A 191 -13.08 11.19 -15.21
C LEU A 191 -14.37 10.42 -14.89
N GLU A 192 -15.49 11.13 -14.76
CA GLU A 192 -16.77 10.52 -14.41
C GLU A 192 -17.34 9.67 -15.55
N GLU A 193 -17.27 10.15 -16.78
CA GLU A 193 -17.70 9.39 -17.96
C GLU A 193 -16.89 8.09 -18.13
N SER A 194 -15.58 8.17 -17.90
CA SER A 194 -14.71 7.00 -17.91
C SER A 194 -15.08 6.01 -16.79
N ARG A 195 -15.27 6.53 -15.56
CA ARG A 195 -15.66 5.73 -14.39
C ARG A 195 -16.99 5.01 -14.60
N GLU A 196 -18.01 5.71 -15.08
CA GLU A 196 -19.32 5.14 -15.36
C GLU A 196 -19.26 4.09 -16.48
N SER A 197 -18.52 4.38 -17.56
CA SER A 197 -18.36 3.44 -18.68
C SER A 197 -17.76 2.12 -18.22
N VAL A 198 -16.67 2.15 -17.45
CA VAL A 198 -16.03 0.95 -16.90
C VAL A 198 -16.91 0.26 -15.86
N SER A 199 -17.59 1.05 -15.01
CA SER A 199 -18.49 0.49 -13.98
C SER A 199 -19.63 -0.32 -14.62
N LYS A 200 -20.18 0.15 -15.74
CA LYS A 200 -21.23 -0.56 -16.48
C LYS A 200 -20.78 -1.95 -16.93
N PHE A 201 -19.68 -2.04 -17.68
CA PHE A 201 -19.28 -3.33 -18.25
C PHE A 201 -18.54 -4.26 -17.27
N LEU A 202 -17.98 -3.75 -16.17
CA LEU A 202 -17.42 -4.60 -15.12
C LEU A 202 -18.48 -5.00 -14.07
N GLY A 203 -19.57 -4.25 -13.94
CA GLY A 203 -20.65 -4.53 -12.98
C GLY A 203 -21.78 -5.41 -13.52
N GLN A 204 -21.88 -5.57 -14.85
CA GLN A 204 -22.96 -6.31 -15.51
C GLN A 204 -22.41 -7.49 -16.32
N SER A 205 -22.90 -8.70 -16.07
CA SER A 205 -22.47 -9.90 -16.77
C SER A 205 -22.91 -9.99 -18.24
N ASN A 206 -23.87 -9.16 -18.65
CA ASN A 206 -24.47 -9.12 -19.99
C ASN A 206 -24.00 -7.92 -20.83
N SER A 207 -22.86 -7.30 -20.51
CA SER A 207 -22.32 -6.21 -21.34
C SER A 207 -22.01 -6.69 -22.75
N ASN A 208 -22.34 -5.88 -23.77
CA ASN A 208 -22.07 -6.23 -25.16
C ASN A 208 -20.55 -6.28 -25.44
N PRO A 209 -19.97 -7.47 -25.72
CA PRO A 209 -18.51 -7.61 -25.82
C PRO A 209 -17.92 -6.85 -27.01
N TYR A 210 -18.69 -6.62 -28.06
CA TYR A 210 -18.23 -5.84 -29.22
C TYR A 210 -18.10 -4.36 -28.88
N GLN A 211 -19.05 -3.81 -28.12
CA GLN A 211 -18.96 -2.42 -27.67
C GLN A 211 -17.80 -2.21 -26.71
N VAL A 212 -17.54 -3.17 -25.80
CA VAL A 212 -16.38 -3.11 -24.90
C VAL A 212 -15.07 -3.23 -25.69
N ALA A 213 -14.98 -4.12 -26.68
CA ALA A 213 -13.82 -4.23 -27.56
C ALA A 213 -13.57 -2.91 -28.32
N ALA A 214 -14.63 -2.30 -28.87
CA ALA A 214 -14.57 -1.02 -29.55
C ALA A 214 -14.13 0.11 -28.61
N PHE A 215 -14.69 0.17 -27.40
CA PHE A 215 -14.29 1.14 -26.37
C PHE A 215 -12.79 1.08 -26.09
N LEU A 216 -12.25 -0.11 -25.83
CA LEU A 216 -10.82 -0.29 -25.53
C LEU A 216 -9.92 0.06 -26.72
N SER A 217 -10.34 -0.32 -27.92
CA SER A 217 -9.58 -0.08 -29.15
C SER A 217 -9.56 1.40 -29.52
N LEU A 218 -10.71 2.08 -29.42
CA LEU A 218 -10.84 3.51 -29.72
C LEU A 218 -10.16 4.38 -28.67
N LEU A 219 -10.26 4.04 -27.39
CA LEU A 219 -9.57 4.76 -26.32
C LEU A 219 -8.04 4.69 -26.53
N ARG A 220 -7.52 3.51 -26.89
CA ARG A 220 -6.11 3.33 -27.23
C ARG A 220 -5.70 4.10 -28.49
N ALA A 221 -6.51 4.07 -29.55
CA ALA A 221 -6.22 4.77 -30.80
C ALA A 221 -6.27 6.30 -30.66
N LYS A 222 -7.13 6.80 -29.76
CA LYS A 222 -7.17 8.22 -29.37
C LYS A 222 -5.92 8.61 -28.57
N GLY A 223 -5.48 7.72 -27.68
CA GLY A 223 -4.53 7.99 -26.62
C GLY A 223 -5.28 8.28 -25.32
N GLU A 224 -5.05 7.46 -24.31
CA GLU A 224 -5.68 7.60 -22.99
C GLU A 224 -5.18 8.86 -22.27
N THR A 225 -6.07 9.62 -21.62
CA THR A 225 -5.69 10.73 -20.71
C THR A 225 -5.54 10.28 -19.26
N ALA A 226 -5.00 11.14 -18.40
CA ALA A 226 -4.89 10.87 -16.97
C ALA A 226 -6.25 10.76 -16.27
N GLU A 227 -7.21 11.63 -16.63
CA GLU A 227 -8.58 11.62 -16.12
C GLU A 227 -9.31 10.34 -16.50
N GLU A 228 -9.13 9.89 -17.75
CA GLU A 228 -9.68 8.63 -18.23
C GLU A 228 -9.14 7.47 -17.40
N LEU A 229 -7.81 7.36 -17.25
CA LEU A 229 -7.18 6.31 -16.42
C LEU A 229 -7.62 6.37 -14.96
N ALA A 230 -7.69 7.55 -14.36
CA ALA A 230 -8.18 7.71 -12.98
C ALA A 230 -9.63 7.25 -12.85
N GLY A 231 -10.51 7.62 -13.79
CA GLY A 231 -11.90 7.15 -13.82
C GLY A 231 -12.01 5.64 -13.92
N MET A 232 -11.25 5.02 -14.83
CA MET A 232 -11.21 3.55 -14.97
C MET A 232 -10.70 2.88 -13.68
N ALA A 233 -9.64 3.42 -13.07
CA ALA A 233 -9.07 2.90 -11.83
C ALA A 233 -10.06 2.99 -10.66
N LEU A 234 -10.81 4.09 -10.54
CA LEU A 234 -11.87 4.24 -9.54
C LEU A 234 -12.96 3.18 -9.70
N ALA A 235 -13.42 2.94 -10.93
CA ALA A 235 -14.40 1.89 -11.21
C ALA A 235 -13.89 0.50 -10.81
N MET A 236 -12.62 0.20 -11.13
CA MET A 236 -11.99 -1.07 -10.75
C MET A 236 -11.80 -1.22 -9.24
N ARG A 237 -11.43 -0.14 -8.53
CA ARG A 237 -11.31 -0.12 -7.06
C ARG A 237 -12.67 -0.33 -6.40
N GLN A 238 -13.73 0.32 -6.90
CA GLN A 238 -15.10 0.17 -6.39
C GLN A 238 -15.62 -1.27 -6.48
N GLN A 239 -15.16 -2.03 -7.47
CA GLN A 239 -15.56 -3.43 -7.68
C GLN A 239 -14.53 -4.44 -7.17
N SER A 240 -13.46 -3.97 -6.53
CA SER A 240 -12.46 -4.85 -5.93
C SER A 240 -12.97 -5.45 -4.62
N VAL A 241 -12.43 -6.60 -4.26
CA VAL A 241 -12.75 -7.24 -2.97
C VAL A 241 -12.10 -6.43 -1.85
N SER A 242 -12.93 -5.89 -0.95
CA SER A 242 -12.48 -5.10 0.18
C SER A 242 -11.66 -5.92 1.19
N ILE A 243 -10.59 -5.32 1.70
CA ILE A 243 -9.73 -5.91 2.74
C ILE A 243 -10.02 -5.22 4.07
N PRO A 244 -10.37 -5.98 5.13
CA PRO A 244 -10.68 -5.42 6.44
C PRO A 244 -9.38 -5.05 7.18
N LEU A 245 -8.74 -3.96 6.75
CA LEU A 245 -7.51 -3.45 7.35
C LEU A 245 -7.77 -2.87 8.75
N PRO A 246 -7.04 -3.29 9.80
CA PRO A 246 -7.08 -2.66 11.11
C PRO A 246 -6.65 -1.19 11.03
N LEU A 247 -7.25 -0.32 11.87
CA LEU A 247 -6.91 1.11 11.95
C LEU A 247 -5.45 1.37 12.36
N SER A 248 -4.80 0.39 12.98
CA SER A 248 -3.37 0.42 13.34
C SER A 248 -2.45 0.34 12.13
N ILE A 249 -2.93 -0.16 11.00
CA ILE A 249 -2.16 -0.25 9.76
C ILE A 249 -2.37 1.04 8.97
N GLN A 250 -1.32 1.86 8.94
CA GLN A 250 -1.28 3.13 8.21
C GLN A 250 -0.09 3.13 7.25
N HIS A 251 -0.11 4.05 6.29
CA HIS A 251 1.00 4.28 5.35
C HIS A 251 1.42 3.02 4.58
N LEU A 252 0.45 2.21 4.15
CA LEU A 252 0.73 1.05 3.30
C LEU A 252 1.37 1.50 1.99
N VAL A 253 2.40 0.77 1.57
CA VAL A 253 3.07 0.99 0.30
C VAL A 253 2.90 -0.18 -0.66
N ASP A 254 2.90 0.13 -1.95
CA ASP A 254 3.06 -0.84 -3.03
C ASP A 254 4.32 -0.52 -3.84
N ILE A 255 4.95 -1.57 -4.37
CA ILE A 255 6.11 -1.49 -5.26
C ILE A 255 5.78 -2.36 -6.46
N VAL A 256 5.49 -1.74 -7.60
CA VAL A 256 4.91 -2.43 -8.74
C VAL A 256 5.33 -1.74 -10.03
N GLY A 257 5.49 -2.51 -11.10
CA GLY A 257 5.73 -1.98 -12.44
C GLY A 257 4.49 -2.14 -13.33
N THR A 258 4.40 -1.36 -14.39
CA THR A 258 3.43 -1.62 -15.46
C THR A 258 3.72 -2.93 -16.20
N GLY A 259 4.97 -3.42 -16.12
CA GLY A 259 5.49 -4.51 -16.93
C GLY A 259 5.58 -4.15 -18.41
N GLY A 260 5.99 -5.12 -19.21
CA GLY A 260 6.07 -4.97 -20.67
C GLY A 260 7.23 -4.09 -21.15
N ASP A 261 8.32 -4.03 -20.37
CA ASP A 261 9.62 -3.52 -20.80
C ASP A 261 10.34 -4.47 -21.78
N GLY A 262 9.96 -5.75 -21.78
CA GLY A 262 10.57 -6.79 -22.62
C GLY A 262 11.97 -7.20 -22.16
N ALA A 263 12.37 -6.80 -20.94
CA ALA A 263 13.71 -7.05 -20.41
C ALA A 263 13.85 -8.43 -19.75
N ASP A 264 12.74 -9.11 -19.44
CA ASP A 264 12.70 -10.41 -18.76
C ASP A 264 13.62 -10.45 -17.52
N THR A 265 13.65 -9.37 -16.74
CA THR A 265 14.48 -9.28 -15.52
C THR A 265 13.99 -10.23 -14.43
N VAL A 266 14.85 -10.51 -13.45
CA VAL A 266 14.39 -11.09 -12.18
C VAL A 266 13.35 -10.18 -11.55
N ASN A 267 12.38 -10.74 -10.81
CA ASN A 267 11.29 -10.00 -10.19
C ASN A 267 11.77 -9.06 -9.05
N ILE A 268 12.52 -8.00 -9.38
CA ILE A 268 13.17 -7.07 -8.46
C ILE A 268 12.13 -6.36 -7.60
N SER A 269 11.00 -5.91 -8.15
CA SER A 269 9.91 -5.31 -7.34
C SER A 269 9.35 -6.26 -6.28
N THR A 270 9.48 -7.59 -6.44
CA THR A 270 9.08 -8.58 -5.43
C THR A 270 10.15 -8.69 -4.34
N GLY A 271 11.43 -8.77 -4.71
CA GLY A 271 12.53 -8.72 -3.75
C GLY A 271 12.56 -7.40 -2.96
N ALA A 272 12.30 -6.29 -3.63
CA ALA A 272 12.24 -4.96 -3.03
C ALA A 272 11.08 -4.82 -2.04
N ALA A 273 9.92 -5.42 -2.32
CA ALA A 273 8.79 -5.45 -1.40
C ALA A 273 9.14 -6.18 -0.09
N ILE A 274 9.77 -7.35 -0.21
CA ILE A 274 10.24 -8.13 0.94
C ILE A 274 11.28 -7.35 1.74
N LEU A 275 12.26 -6.73 1.07
CA LEU A 275 13.30 -5.95 1.73
C LEU A 275 12.74 -4.68 2.42
N ALA A 276 11.83 -3.95 1.76
CA ALA A 276 11.18 -2.79 2.36
C ALA A 276 10.39 -3.16 3.62
N ALA A 277 9.67 -4.30 3.58
CA ALA A 277 8.98 -4.83 4.76
C ALA A 277 9.96 -5.22 5.87
N ALA A 278 11.12 -5.78 5.53
CA ALA A 278 12.15 -6.16 6.49
C ALA A 278 12.79 -4.94 7.15
N CYS A 279 12.82 -3.81 6.45
CA CYS A 279 13.21 -2.52 7.00
C CYS A 279 12.12 -1.87 7.88
N GLY A 280 10.91 -2.45 7.92
CA GLY A 280 9.79 -2.03 8.76
C GLY A 280 8.61 -1.38 8.01
N ALA A 281 8.67 -1.22 6.69
CA ALA A 281 7.56 -0.68 5.92
C ALA A 281 6.37 -1.66 5.92
N LYS A 282 5.14 -1.13 5.84
CA LYS A 282 3.94 -1.98 5.66
C LYS A 282 3.64 -2.10 4.17
N VAL A 283 3.86 -3.28 3.59
CA VAL A 283 3.84 -3.48 2.14
C VAL A 283 2.62 -4.31 1.71
N ALA A 284 1.71 -3.70 0.97
CA ALA A 284 0.59 -4.38 0.33
C ALA A 284 0.88 -4.52 -1.16
N LYS A 285 1.61 -5.56 -1.56
CA LYS A 285 2.04 -5.74 -2.95
C LYS A 285 0.90 -6.25 -3.82
N HIS A 286 0.51 -5.50 -4.86
CA HIS A 286 -0.44 -5.97 -5.85
C HIS A 286 0.26 -6.68 -7.01
N GLY A 287 -0.29 -7.80 -7.48
CA GLY A 287 0.32 -8.54 -8.58
C GLY A 287 -0.50 -9.70 -9.10
N SER A 288 0.02 -10.34 -10.15
CA SER A 288 -0.61 -11.46 -10.85
C SER A 288 0.46 -12.42 -11.38
N HIS A 289 0.04 -13.57 -11.91
CA HIS A 289 0.89 -14.34 -12.81
C HIS A 289 1.22 -13.54 -14.06
N SER A 290 2.30 -13.93 -14.72
CA SER A 290 2.70 -13.29 -15.97
C SER A 290 1.60 -13.36 -17.04
N SER A 291 1.41 -12.26 -17.75
CA SER A 291 0.68 -12.22 -19.02
C SER A 291 1.59 -12.09 -20.25
N SER A 292 2.88 -11.82 -20.06
CA SER A 292 3.81 -11.47 -21.16
C SER A 292 5.30 -11.75 -20.89
N SER A 293 5.76 -11.78 -19.63
CA SER A 293 7.12 -12.20 -19.25
C SER A 293 7.20 -13.70 -18.98
N LYS A 294 8.40 -14.23 -18.76
CA LYS A 294 8.59 -15.64 -18.35
C LYS A 294 8.09 -15.95 -16.93
N CYS A 295 8.05 -14.95 -16.06
CA CYS A 295 7.71 -15.13 -14.64
C CYS A 295 7.07 -13.86 -14.04
N GLY A 296 5.84 -13.97 -13.56
CA GLY A 296 5.13 -12.92 -12.85
C GLY A 296 5.43 -12.91 -11.35
N SER A 297 4.93 -11.89 -10.65
CA SER A 297 5.11 -11.78 -9.20
C SER A 297 4.42 -12.91 -8.43
N ALA A 298 3.24 -13.36 -8.87
CA ALA A 298 2.59 -14.51 -8.26
C ALA A 298 3.38 -15.80 -8.48
N ASP A 299 3.91 -16.02 -9.70
CA ASP A 299 4.68 -17.21 -10.06
C ASP A 299 5.92 -17.37 -9.18
N VAL A 300 6.72 -16.30 -9.02
CA VAL A 300 7.92 -16.36 -8.19
C VAL A 300 7.61 -16.48 -6.70
N LEU A 301 6.52 -15.87 -6.21
CA LEU A 301 6.12 -15.99 -4.81
C LEU A 301 5.66 -17.42 -4.47
N GLU A 302 4.95 -18.08 -5.38
CA GLU A 302 4.59 -19.50 -5.23
C GLU A 302 5.84 -20.39 -5.22
N ALA A 303 6.80 -20.16 -6.12
CA ALA A 303 8.08 -20.88 -6.14
C ALA A 303 8.94 -20.60 -4.88
N LEU A 304 8.80 -19.42 -4.27
CA LEU A 304 9.37 -19.11 -2.96
C LEU A 304 8.64 -19.81 -1.81
N GLY A 305 7.42 -20.31 -2.02
CA GLY A 305 6.61 -21.02 -1.03
C GLY A 305 5.53 -20.18 -0.35
N VAL A 306 5.34 -18.92 -0.76
CA VAL A 306 4.29 -18.03 -0.22
C VAL A 306 2.93 -18.44 -0.78
N LYS A 307 1.92 -18.53 0.08
CA LYS A 307 0.53 -18.69 -0.39
C LYS A 307 0.04 -17.37 -0.99
N VAL A 308 -0.15 -17.32 -2.31
CA VAL A 308 -0.54 -16.08 -3.00
C VAL A 308 -2.05 -15.81 -3.00
N SER A 309 -2.88 -16.85 -2.98
CA SER A 309 -4.35 -16.72 -3.01
C SER A 309 -4.94 -16.78 -1.60
N LEU A 310 -4.73 -15.73 -0.82
CA LEU A 310 -5.23 -15.61 0.56
C LEU A 310 -6.57 -14.87 0.64
N SER A 311 -7.38 -15.23 1.64
CA SER A 311 -8.61 -14.49 1.97
C SER A 311 -8.31 -13.04 2.41
N PRO A 312 -9.29 -12.12 2.32
CA PRO A 312 -9.08 -10.74 2.78
C PRO A 312 -8.65 -10.64 4.25
N TYR A 313 -9.22 -11.48 5.12
CA TYR A 313 -8.82 -11.56 6.53
C TYR A 313 -7.40 -12.09 6.72
N ALA A 314 -6.99 -13.09 5.93
CA ALA A 314 -5.63 -13.61 5.97
C ALA A 314 -4.60 -12.58 5.47
N VAL A 315 -4.94 -11.80 4.43
CA VAL A 315 -4.11 -10.68 3.95
C VAL A 315 -3.94 -9.62 5.05
N ALA A 316 -5.02 -9.21 5.71
CA ALA A 316 -4.95 -8.26 6.82
C ALA A 316 -4.04 -8.76 7.95
N ARG A 317 -4.13 -10.05 8.31
CA ARG A 317 -3.24 -10.67 9.31
C ARG A 317 -1.78 -10.68 8.89
N CYS A 318 -1.46 -11.00 7.63
CA CYS A 318 -0.08 -10.94 7.14
C CYS A 318 0.52 -9.52 7.24
N LEU A 319 -0.26 -8.49 6.91
CA LEU A 319 0.16 -7.09 7.06
C LEU A 319 0.38 -6.69 8.53
N GLU A 320 -0.47 -7.19 9.43
CA GLU A 320 -0.34 -6.93 10.87
C GLU A 320 0.90 -7.61 11.46
N GLU A 321 1.02 -8.94 11.28
CA GLU A 321 2.00 -9.79 11.97
C GLU A 321 3.40 -9.76 11.33
N VAL A 322 3.48 -9.70 9.99
CA VAL A 322 4.77 -9.77 9.27
C VAL A 322 5.11 -8.46 8.57
N GLY A 323 4.12 -7.60 8.31
CA GLY A 323 4.34 -6.32 7.65
C GLY A 323 4.27 -6.36 6.12
N ILE A 324 3.99 -7.52 5.53
CA ILE A 324 3.82 -7.68 4.09
C ILE A 324 2.65 -8.60 3.77
N ALA A 325 1.93 -8.31 2.70
CA ALA A 325 1.01 -9.24 2.07
C ALA A 325 0.99 -9.08 0.56
N PHE A 326 0.56 -10.14 -0.12
CA PHE A 326 0.37 -10.16 -1.56
C PHE A 326 -1.12 -10.15 -1.89
N LEU A 327 -1.52 -9.23 -2.74
CA LEU A 327 -2.88 -9.07 -3.23
C LEU A 327 -2.92 -9.65 -4.64
N TYR A 328 -3.37 -10.90 -4.75
CA TYR A 328 -3.44 -11.60 -6.03
C TYR A 328 -4.59 -11.09 -6.89
N ALA A 329 -4.28 -10.37 -7.98
CA ALA A 329 -5.23 -9.62 -8.77
C ALA A 329 -6.45 -10.44 -9.25
N PRO A 330 -6.32 -11.69 -9.75
CA PRO A 330 -7.49 -12.49 -10.16
C PRO A 330 -8.48 -12.79 -9.02
N ARG A 331 -8.02 -12.81 -7.77
CA ARG A 331 -8.88 -12.97 -6.59
C ARG A 331 -9.54 -11.67 -6.18
N TYR A 332 -8.80 -10.56 -6.22
CA TYR A 332 -9.27 -9.28 -5.70
C TYR A 332 -9.99 -8.40 -6.74
N HIS A 333 -9.88 -8.72 -8.03
CA HIS A 333 -10.64 -8.09 -9.11
C HIS A 333 -11.47 -9.13 -9.90
N PRO A 334 -12.46 -9.80 -9.27
CA PRO A 334 -13.20 -10.88 -9.91
C PRO A 334 -13.99 -10.42 -11.16
N SER A 335 -14.42 -9.15 -11.20
CA SER A 335 -15.11 -8.57 -12.36
C SER A 335 -14.25 -8.52 -13.63
N MET A 336 -12.92 -8.59 -13.50
CA MET A 336 -12.02 -8.65 -14.65
C MET A 336 -12.22 -9.91 -15.51
N LYS A 337 -12.88 -10.95 -15.00
CA LYS A 337 -13.27 -12.12 -15.80
C LYS A 337 -14.17 -11.72 -16.98
N LEU A 338 -15.04 -10.71 -16.81
CA LEU A 338 -15.98 -10.23 -17.84
C LEU A 338 -15.26 -9.66 -19.07
N VAL A 339 -14.11 -9.02 -18.88
CA VAL A 339 -13.32 -8.45 -19.98
C VAL A 339 -12.12 -9.30 -20.39
N SER A 340 -11.85 -10.38 -19.65
CA SER A 340 -10.67 -11.23 -19.89
C SER A 340 -10.66 -11.86 -21.28
N GLY A 341 -11.80 -12.38 -21.74
CA GLY A 341 -11.95 -12.96 -23.08
C GLY A 341 -11.76 -11.93 -24.19
N ILE A 342 -12.29 -10.73 -24.00
CA ILE A 342 -12.17 -9.61 -24.94
C ILE A 342 -10.70 -9.19 -25.08
N ARG A 343 -10.00 -9.00 -23.97
CA ARG A 343 -8.57 -8.64 -23.97
C ARG A 343 -7.71 -9.72 -24.65
N LYS A 344 -7.99 -11.00 -24.39
CA LYS A 344 -7.32 -12.13 -25.07
C LYS A 344 -7.62 -12.17 -26.57
N GLY A 345 -8.83 -11.81 -26.99
CA GLY A 345 -9.22 -11.71 -28.39
C GLY A 345 -8.53 -10.56 -29.12
N LEU A 346 -8.45 -9.39 -28.48
CA LEU A 346 -7.83 -8.19 -29.06
C LEU A 346 -6.31 -8.34 -29.30
N ARG A 347 -5.59 -9.03 -28.40
CA ARG A 347 -4.13 -9.27 -28.48
C ARG A 347 -3.28 -7.99 -28.66
N ILE A 348 -3.78 -6.85 -28.22
CA ILE A 348 -3.09 -5.57 -28.23
C ILE A 348 -3.05 -4.95 -26.83
N ARG A 349 -2.06 -4.10 -26.57
CA ARG A 349 -2.02 -3.27 -25.36
C ARG A 349 -3.17 -2.27 -25.37
N THR A 350 -3.80 -2.09 -24.22
CA THR A 350 -4.91 -1.15 -23.99
C THR A 350 -4.69 -0.41 -22.68
N ALA A 351 -5.56 0.54 -22.35
CA ALA A 351 -5.58 1.20 -21.04
C ALA A 351 -5.44 0.23 -19.85
N PHE A 352 -6.00 -0.99 -19.93
CA PHE A 352 -5.88 -2.00 -18.86
C PHE A 352 -4.45 -2.45 -18.55
N ASN A 353 -3.50 -2.26 -19.47
CA ASN A 353 -2.08 -2.52 -19.20
C ASN A 353 -1.46 -1.49 -18.25
N LEU A 354 -2.06 -0.31 -18.12
CA LEU A 354 -1.62 0.77 -17.22
C LEU A 354 -2.33 0.76 -15.87
N LEU A 355 -3.47 0.06 -15.77
CA LEU A 355 -4.34 0.11 -14.58
C LEU A 355 -3.89 -0.77 -13.42
N GLY A 356 -3.04 -1.77 -13.65
CA GLY A 356 -2.58 -2.70 -12.60
C GLY A 356 -2.02 -1.98 -11.36
N PRO A 357 -1.01 -1.10 -11.54
CA PRO A 357 -0.49 -0.26 -10.45
C PRO A 357 -1.53 0.65 -9.80
N LEU A 358 -2.48 1.17 -10.57
CA LEU A 358 -3.47 2.13 -10.06
C LEU A 358 -4.62 1.48 -9.29
N THR A 359 -4.71 0.15 -9.22
CA THR A 359 -5.93 -0.55 -8.77
C THR A 359 -5.74 -1.43 -7.55
N ASN A 360 -4.63 -1.26 -6.81
CA ASN A 360 -4.36 -2.02 -5.60
C ASN A 360 -5.59 -2.07 -4.65
N PRO A 361 -6.13 -3.27 -4.34
CA PRO A 361 -7.34 -3.44 -3.53
C PRO A 361 -7.23 -2.98 -2.07
N ALA A 362 -6.01 -2.83 -1.54
CA ALA A 362 -5.79 -2.23 -0.21
C ALA A 362 -5.90 -0.68 -0.24
N LEU A 363 -6.15 -0.09 -1.41
CA LEU A 363 -6.28 1.37 -1.62
C LEU A 363 -5.08 2.14 -1.09
N VAL A 364 -3.87 1.64 -1.35
CA VAL A 364 -2.62 2.26 -0.93
C VAL A 364 -2.53 3.72 -1.44
N SER A 365 -2.30 4.64 -0.51
CA SER A 365 -2.05 6.06 -0.81
C SER A 365 -0.58 6.37 -1.07
N ARG A 366 0.31 5.36 -0.97
CA ARG A 366 1.76 5.51 -1.15
C ARG A 366 2.30 4.41 -2.04
N GLN A 367 3.03 4.75 -3.10
CA GLN A 367 3.41 3.75 -4.12
C GLN A 367 4.72 4.11 -4.84
N VAL A 368 5.49 3.08 -5.22
CA VAL A 368 6.54 3.20 -6.23
C VAL A 368 6.04 2.47 -7.48
N ILE A 369 5.84 3.22 -8.57
CA ILE A 369 5.34 2.70 -9.84
C ILE A 369 6.42 2.78 -10.91
N GLY A 370 6.81 1.63 -11.39
CA GLY A 370 7.65 1.46 -12.57
C GLY A 370 6.92 1.73 -13.88
N VAL A 371 7.55 2.40 -14.84
CA VAL A 371 7.08 2.47 -16.22
C VAL A 371 8.19 2.16 -17.23
N SER A 372 7.86 1.38 -18.27
CA SER A 372 8.82 0.97 -19.31
C SER A 372 9.09 2.05 -20.36
N HIS A 373 8.24 3.07 -20.45
CA HIS A 373 8.37 4.16 -21.41
C HIS A 373 8.20 5.52 -20.71
N GLU A 374 9.13 6.44 -20.93
CA GLU A 374 9.14 7.77 -20.29
C GLU A 374 7.85 8.58 -20.59
N GLU A 375 7.25 8.39 -21.78
CA GLU A 375 5.99 9.04 -22.17
C GLU A 375 4.79 8.70 -21.26
N LEU A 376 4.86 7.59 -20.51
CA LEU A 376 3.80 7.17 -19.59
C LEU A 376 3.91 7.84 -18.22
N MET A 377 5.07 8.42 -17.89
CA MET A 377 5.36 8.93 -16.54
C MET A 377 4.37 10.01 -16.12
N GLU A 378 4.27 11.09 -16.90
CA GLU A 378 3.40 12.24 -16.59
C GLU A 378 1.92 11.85 -16.50
N LYS A 379 1.50 10.94 -17.39
CA LYS A 379 0.13 10.45 -17.45
C LYS A 379 -0.24 9.68 -16.18
N LEU A 380 0.64 8.77 -15.74
CA LEU A 380 0.42 7.99 -14.52
C LEU A 380 0.59 8.84 -13.26
N ALA A 381 1.53 9.79 -13.26
CA ALA A 381 1.72 10.72 -12.16
C ALA A 381 0.48 11.59 -11.94
N THR A 382 -0.07 12.16 -13.01
CA THR A 382 -1.31 12.95 -12.96
C THR A 382 -2.50 12.09 -12.54
N ALA A 383 -2.62 10.85 -13.05
CA ALA A 383 -3.69 9.94 -12.63
C ALA A 383 -3.60 9.59 -11.13
N LEU A 384 -2.40 9.39 -10.59
CA LEU A 384 -2.19 9.17 -9.16
C LEU A 384 -2.60 10.37 -8.31
N GLN A 385 -2.28 11.59 -8.75
CA GLN A 385 -2.70 12.81 -8.06
C GLN A 385 -4.24 12.92 -8.02
N LEU A 386 -4.91 12.69 -9.16
CA LEU A 386 -6.38 12.66 -9.25
C LEU A 386 -7.02 11.55 -8.39
N LEU A 387 -6.31 10.43 -8.18
CA LEU A 387 -6.71 9.33 -7.32
C LEU A 387 -6.45 9.59 -5.81
N GLY A 388 -5.90 10.75 -5.46
CA GLY A 388 -5.67 11.17 -4.08
C GLY A 388 -4.47 10.49 -3.42
N THR A 389 -3.37 10.29 -4.17
CA THR A 389 -2.12 9.79 -3.57
C THR A 389 -1.59 10.75 -2.50
N GLU A 390 -1.03 10.21 -1.41
CA GLU A 390 -0.29 10.99 -0.42
C GLU A 390 1.16 11.23 -0.86
N ARG A 391 1.79 10.19 -1.41
CA ARG A 391 3.15 10.27 -1.93
C ARG A 391 3.40 9.09 -2.86
N SER A 392 3.70 9.34 -4.13
CA SER A 392 4.07 8.28 -5.07
C SER A 392 5.30 8.65 -5.87
N TRP A 393 6.13 7.68 -6.19
CA TRP A 393 7.22 7.86 -7.16
C TRP A 393 6.87 7.06 -8.42
N VAL A 394 6.76 7.75 -9.55
CA VAL A 394 6.72 7.11 -10.87
C VAL A 394 8.15 7.09 -11.41
N VAL A 395 8.68 5.92 -11.74
CA VAL A 395 10.11 5.74 -12.05
C VAL A 395 10.31 5.13 -13.44
N HIS A 396 11.33 5.60 -14.13
CA HIS A 396 11.80 5.05 -15.40
C HIS A 396 13.33 5.02 -15.40
N CYS A 397 13.93 3.89 -15.77
CA CYS A 397 15.39 3.73 -15.76
C CYS A 397 15.87 3.01 -17.03
N SER A 398 16.30 3.78 -18.02
CA SER A 398 16.95 3.23 -19.23
C SER A 398 16.14 2.10 -19.91
N GLY A 399 14.83 2.30 -20.07
CA GLY A 399 13.93 1.30 -20.67
C GLY A 399 13.29 0.33 -19.65
N LEU A 400 13.81 0.25 -18.43
CA LEU A 400 13.25 -0.57 -17.36
C LEU A 400 12.18 0.18 -16.58
N ASP A 401 11.21 -0.59 -16.08
CA ASP A 401 10.20 -0.13 -15.13
C ASP A 401 10.66 -0.30 -13.67
N GLU A 402 11.97 -0.29 -13.40
CA GLU A 402 12.54 -0.45 -12.06
C GLU A 402 13.81 0.40 -11.92
N LEU A 403 14.11 0.87 -10.70
CA LEU A 403 15.42 1.49 -10.45
C LEU A 403 16.54 0.46 -10.54
N SER A 404 17.62 0.79 -11.25
CA SER A 404 18.69 -0.17 -11.52
C SER A 404 20.04 0.53 -11.69
N PRO A 405 21.18 -0.09 -11.33
CA PRO A 405 22.52 0.41 -11.67
C PRO A 405 22.83 0.48 -13.17
N LEU A 406 21.89 0.07 -14.04
CA LEU A 406 22.01 0.17 -15.50
C LEU A 406 22.21 1.62 -15.98
N GLY A 407 21.62 2.59 -15.29
CA GLY A 407 21.68 3.98 -15.73
C GLY A 407 21.07 4.97 -14.75
N SER A 408 20.99 6.23 -15.20
CA SER A 408 20.25 7.25 -14.46
C SER A 408 18.75 7.03 -14.61
N ALA A 409 18.02 7.16 -13.51
CA ALA A 409 16.58 7.05 -13.48
C ALA A 409 15.93 8.42 -13.41
N THR A 410 14.90 8.63 -14.24
CA THR A 410 13.96 9.74 -14.09
C THR A 410 12.89 9.32 -13.09
N ILE A 411 12.52 10.22 -12.19
CA ILE A 411 11.49 10.01 -11.20
C ILE A 411 10.54 11.22 -11.20
N LEU A 412 9.25 10.95 -11.21
CA LEU A 412 8.22 11.94 -10.88
C LEU A 412 7.72 11.63 -9.47
N GLU A 413 8.06 12.49 -8.52
CA GLU A 413 7.50 12.47 -7.18
C GLU A 413 6.14 13.18 -7.20
N VAL A 414 5.09 12.46 -6.81
CA VAL A 414 3.70 12.90 -6.84
C VAL A 414 3.21 13.05 -5.42
N THR A 415 2.74 14.24 -5.10
CA THR A 415 2.07 14.58 -3.84
C THR A 415 0.68 15.17 -4.16
N PRO A 416 -0.19 15.40 -3.16
CA PRO A 416 -1.47 16.06 -3.40
C PRO A 416 -1.33 17.43 -4.07
N ASP A 417 -0.24 18.14 -3.79
CA ASP A 417 -0.07 19.54 -4.18
C ASP A 417 0.77 19.71 -5.46
N GLU A 418 1.74 18.83 -5.69
CA GLU A 418 2.67 18.97 -6.83
C GLU A 418 3.20 17.64 -7.38
N ILE A 419 3.66 17.70 -8.63
CA ILE A 419 4.45 16.66 -9.30
C ILE A 419 5.85 17.24 -9.52
N HIS A 420 6.85 16.70 -8.82
CA HIS A 420 8.23 17.16 -8.88
C HIS A 420 9.11 16.15 -9.62
N ARG A 421 9.80 16.60 -10.66
CA ARG A 421 10.72 15.77 -11.45
C ARG A 421 12.11 15.78 -10.83
N LEU A 422 12.67 14.59 -10.60
CA LEU A 422 14.03 14.41 -10.10
C LEU A 422 14.77 13.31 -10.87
N VAL A 423 16.10 13.35 -10.82
CA VAL A 423 16.98 12.39 -11.49
C VAL A 423 17.90 11.75 -10.46
N ILE A 424 17.93 10.43 -10.43
CA ILE A 424 18.80 9.64 -9.56
C ILE A 424 19.81 8.91 -10.41
N ASN A 425 21.10 9.10 -10.10
CA ASN A 425 22.18 8.30 -10.65
C ASN A 425 22.71 7.34 -9.56
N PRO A 426 22.47 6.02 -9.68
CA PRO A 426 22.98 5.03 -8.73
C PRO A 426 24.49 5.07 -8.51
N ALA A 427 25.28 5.53 -9.49
CA ALA A 427 26.73 5.67 -9.33
C ALA A 427 27.13 6.73 -8.29
N HIS A 428 26.32 7.78 -8.09
CA HIS A 428 26.54 8.77 -7.02
C HIS A 428 26.36 8.14 -5.63
N TYR A 429 25.55 7.09 -5.60
CA TYR A 429 25.33 6.19 -4.49
C TYR A 429 26.29 4.97 -4.57
N GLY A 430 27.45 5.12 -5.21
CA GLY A 430 28.51 4.11 -5.27
C GLY A 430 28.09 2.72 -5.77
N PHE A 431 26.91 2.55 -6.36
CA PHE A 431 26.52 1.28 -6.96
C PHE A 431 27.32 1.09 -8.25
N PRO A 432 27.97 -0.07 -8.42
CA PRO A 432 28.68 -0.36 -9.66
C PRO A 432 27.68 -0.47 -10.80
N THR A 433 28.00 0.16 -11.92
CA THR A 433 27.23 0.02 -13.17
C THR A 433 27.12 -1.44 -13.56
N CYS A 434 25.95 -1.82 -14.07
CA CYS A 434 25.70 -3.16 -14.62
C CYS A 434 25.23 -3.06 -16.06
N GLN A 435 25.21 -4.18 -16.76
CA GLN A 435 24.54 -4.33 -18.04
C GLN A 435 23.16 -4.95 -17.84
N LEU A 436 22.35 -4.99 -18.90
CA LEU A 436 21.01 -5.56 -18.83
C LEU A 436 21.05 -7.08 -18.55
N GLU A 437 22.07 -7.76 -19.09
CA GLU A 437 22.30 -9.19 -18.92
C GLU A 437 22.53 -9.58 -17.46
N ASP A 438 23.09 -8.67 -16.65
CA ASP A 438 23.32 -8.87 -15.21
C ASP A 438 22.01 -8.92 -14.40
N LEU A 439 20.89 -8.52 -14.99
CA LEU A 439 19.57 -8.44 -14.37
C LEU A 439 18.60 -9.49 -14.90
N GLN A 440 19.01 -10.27 -15.91
CA GLN A 440 18.14 -11.22 -16.59
C GLN A 440 17.62 -12.30 -15.64
N GLY A 441 16.32 -12.55 -15.75
CA GLY A 441 15.61 -13.65 -15.14
C GLY A 441 15.27 -14.74 -16.14
N ALA A 442 14.62 -15.78 -15.63
CA ALA A 442 14.14 -16.90 -16.42
C ALA A 442 12.77 -17.37 -15.88
N ASP A 443 12.63 -18.67 -15.62
CA ASP A 443 11.42 -19.24 -15.02
C ASP A 443 11.28 -18.90 -13.53
N ALA A 444 10.13 -19.29 -12.96
CA ALA A 444 9.80 -19.02 -11.57
C ALA A 444 10.78 -19.64 -10.56
N ASN A 445 11.29 -20.85 -10.82
CA ASN A 445 12.23 -21.52 -9.91
C ASN A 445 13.59 -20.86 -9.96
N TYR A 446 14.06 -20.51 -11.17
CA TYR A 446 15.28 -19.74 -11.35
C TYR A 446 15.21 -18.40 -10.61
N ASN A 447 14.17 -17.61 -10.88
CA ASN A 447 13.99 -16.30 -10.24
C ASN A 447 13.86 -16.42 -8.72
N ALA A 448 13.14 -17.44 -8.21
CA ALA A 448 13.02 -17.68 -6.78
C ALA A 448 14.37 -18.00 -6.12
N ASN A 449 15.22 -18.80 -6.77
CA ASN A 449 16.55 -19.11 -6.28
C ASN A 449 17.44 -17.86 -6.22
N ILE A 450 17.44 -17.04 -7.28
CA ILE A 450 18.20 -15.79 -7.31
C ILE A 450 17.70 -14.82 -6.22
N LEU A 451 16.39 -14.69 -6.05
CA LEU A 451 15.82 -13.86 -4.98
C LEU A 451 16.23 -14.37 -3.59
N ARG A 452 16.21 -15.68 -3.33
CA ARG A 452 16.69 -16.23 -2.05
C ARG A 452 18.15 -15.89 -1.79
N GLU A 453 19.02 -16.02 -2.79
CA GLU A 453 20.43 -15.65 -2.65
C GLU A 453 20.61 -14.15 -2.38
N CYS A 454 19.87 -13.28 -3.09
CA CYS A 454 19.89 -11.85 -2.82
C CYS A 454 19.41 -11.53 -1.41
N LEU A 455 18.29 -12.12 -0.96
CA LEU A 455 17.70 -11.90 0.36
C LEU A 455 18.57 -12.45 1.52
N ARG A 456 19.43 -13.43 1.24
CA ARG A 456 20.47 -13.90 2.16
C ARG A 456 21.60 -12.88 2.33
N GLY A 457 21.69 -11.88 1.44
CA GLY A 457 22.71 -10.84 1.47
C GLY A 457 23.82 -11.01 0.43
N THR A 458 23.66 -11.91 -0.55
CA THR A 458 24.66 -12.12 -1.61
C THR A 458 24.75 -10.90 -2.54
N PRO A 459 25.91 -10.21 -2.64
CA PRO A 459 26.05 -9.03 -3.49
C PRO A 459 26.00 -9.34 -4.99
N SER A 460 25.21 -8.58 -5.75
CA SER A 460 24.98 -8.74 -7.18
C SER A 460 24.37 -7.47 -7.78
N ALA A 461 24.26 -7.39 -9.12
CA ALA A 461 23.52 -6.29 -9.75
C ALA A 461 22.02 -6.32 -9.36
N ILE A 462 21.46 -7.52 -9.24
CA ILE A 462 20.06 -7.74 -8.84
C ILE A 462 19.81 -7.28 -7.39
N SER A 463 20.67 -7.64 -6.44
CA SER A 463 20.55 -7.15 -5.06
C SER A 463 20.72 -5.64 -4.97
N ASN A 464 21.57 -5.02 -5.81
CA ASN A 464 21.66 -3.55 -5.90
C ASN A 464 20.34 -2.94 -6.38
N SER A 465 19.71 -3.48 -7.43
CA SER A 465 18.41 -3.03 -7.90
C SER A 465 17.31 -3.23 -6.84
N ILE A 466 17.33 -4.34 -6.10
CA ILE A 466 16.43 -4.58 -4.96
C ILE A 466 16.61 -3.50 -3.88
N ILE A 467 17.85 -3.15 -3.52
CA ILE A 467 18.15 -2.10 -2.55
C ILE A 467 17.65 -0.73 -3.02
N LEU A 468 17.87 -0.38 -4.29
CA LEU A 468 17.43 0.89 -4.87
C LEU A 468 15.90 1.05 -4.79
N ASN A 469 15.15 0.03 -5.23
CA ASN A 469 13.69 0.06 -5.22
C ASN A 469 13.11 -0.03 -3.80
N ALA A 470 13.72 -0.81 -2.89
CA ALA A 470 13.35 -0.81 -1.48
C ALA A 470 13.61 0.56 -0.83
N GLY A 471 14.73 1.21 -1.18
CA GLY A 471 15.03 2.57 -0.74
C GLY A 471 13.97 3.58 -1.20
N ALA A 472 13.51 3.49 -2.45
CA ALA A 472 12.42 4.33 -2.94
C ALA A 472 11.13 4.09 -2.15
N ALA A 473 10.80 2.84 -1.87
CA ALA A 473 9.63 2.49 -1.07
C ALA A 473 9.73 3.00 0.37
N LEU A 474 10.92 2.99 0.97
CA LEU A 474 11.16 3.54 2.30
C LEU A 474 10.99 5.07 2.32
N VAL A 475 11.44 5.78 1.29
CA VAL A 475 11.19 7.22 1.16
C VAL A 475 9.70 7.50 1.02
N VAL A 476 9.04 6.81 0.09
CA VAL A 476 7.61 6.95 -0.17
C VAL A 476 6.76 6.59 1.06
N SER A 477 7.17 5.58 1.83
CA SER A 477 6.52 5.18 3.08
C SER A 477 6.65 6.22 4.21
N GLY A 478 7.55 7.20 4.08
CA GLY A 478 7.85 8.18 5.12
C GLY A 478 8.80 7.67 6.21
N MET A 479 9.40 6.50 6.04
CA MET A 479 10.38 5.95 6.98
C MET A 479 11.76 6.60 6.86
N SER A 480 12.03 7.28 5.74
CA SER A 480 13.27 8.02 5.50
C SER A 480 12.98 9.27 4.70
N GLU A 481 13.56 10.39 5.08
CA GLU A 481 13.44 11.65 4.32
C GLU A 481 14.42 11.70 3.15
N SER A 482 15.58 11.03 3.28
CA SER A 482 16.62 10.98 2.27
C SER A 482 16.65 9.63 1.57
N PHE A 483 16.77 9.64 0.23
CA PHE A 483 16.98 8.42 -0.54
C PHE A 483 18.31 7.73 -0.17
N GLY A 484 19.36 8.50 0.13
CA GLY A 484 20.66 7.96 0.54
C GLY A 484 20.62 7.20 1.87
N GLU A 485 19.85 7.70 2.84
CA GLU A 485 19.63 7.02 4.12
C GLU A 485 18.78 5.76 3.95
N ALA A 486 17.74 5.84 3.11
CA ALA A 486 16.86 4.74 2.80
C ALA A 486 17.60 3.55 2.17
N ILE A 487 18.42 3.78 1.15
CA ILE A 487 19.22 2.72 0.52
C ILE A 487 20.28 2.16 1.48
N THR A 488 20.77 2.97 2.43
CA THR A 488 21.75 2.50 3.43
C THR A 488 21.09 1.54 4.40
N LEU A 489 19.88 1.88 4.88
CA LEU A 489 19.07 1.01 5.73
C LEU A 489 18.72 -0.29 4.98
N ALA A 490 18.27 -0.18 3.74
CA ALA A 490 17.96 -1.33 2.90
C ALA A 490 19.18 -2.24 2.68
N ALA A 491 20.34 -1.68 2.35
CA ALA A 491 21.57 -2.45 2.18
C ALA A 491 21.98 -3.19 3.46
N ARG A 492 21.98 -2.51 4.61
CA ARG A 492 22.30 -3.13 5.91
C ARG A 492 21.33 -4.25 6.25
N THR A 493 20.03 -4.03 6.02
CA THR A 493 18.97 -5.01 6.29
C THR A 493 19.13 -6.25 5.41
N LEU A 494 19.42 -6.06 4.12
CA LEU A 494 19.66 -7.16 3.18
C LEU A 494 20.89 -7.99 3.60
N MET A 495 22.01 -7.32 3.90
CA MET A 495 23.26 -7.97 4.31
C MET A 495 23.13 -8.74 5.63
N SER A 496 22.25 -8.31 6.53
CA SER A 496 22.04 -8.99 7.81
C SER A 496 21.28 -10.32 7.70
N GLY A 497 20.70 -10.64 6.54
CA GLY A 497 19.82 -11.80 6.37
C GLY A 497 18.38 -11.56 6.85
N SER A 498 18.08 -10.41 7.47
CA SER A 498 16.74 -10.07 8.00
C SER A 498 15.63 -10.14 6.93
N ALA A 499 15.97 -9.88 5.67
CA ALA A 499 15.02 -9.97 4.57
C ALA A 499 14.64 -11.43 4.25
N LEU A 500 15.59 -12.36 4.34
CA LEU A 500 15.34 -13.80 4.24
C LEU A 500 14.51 -14.30 5.44
N ASP A 501 14.85 -13.86 6.66
CA ASP A 501 14.08 -14.22 7.87
C ASP A 501 12.62 -13.73 7.79
N LEU A 502 12.38 -12.55 7.22
CA LEU A 502 11.02 -12.06 6.97
C LEU A 502 10.30 -12.93 5.94
N LEU A 503 10.95 -13.31 4.85
CA LEU A 503 10.37 -14.20 3.85
C LEU A 503 9.94 -15.53 4.49
N GLU A 504 10.79 -16.16 5.30
CA GLU A 504 10.48 -17.44 5.97
C GLU A 504 9.29 -17.30 6.94
N ARG A 505 9.23 -16.20 7.70
CA ARG A 505 8.06 -15.90 8.55
C ARG A 505 6.79 -15.70 7.73
N TRP A 506 6.90 -15.01 6.60
CA TRP A 506 5.77 -14.78 5.71
C TRP A 506 5.26 -16.08 5.08
N ILE A 507 6.17 -16.95 4.60
CA ILE A 507 5.85 -18.28 4.07
C ILE A 507 5.07 -19.06 5.14
N LYS A 508 5.65 -19.21 6.34
CA LYS A 508 5.03 -19.98 7.43
C LYS A 508 3.64 -19.45 7.78
N LEU A 509 3.48 -18.13 7.94
CA LEU A 509 2.19 -17.55 8.28
C LEU A 509 1.18 -17.72 7.15
N SER A 510 1.57 -17.41 5.91
CA SER A 510 0.66 -17.50 4.75
C SER A 510 0.13 -18.91 4.53
N GLN A 511 0.95 -19.94 4.74
CA GLN A 511 0.53 -21.34 4.66
C GLN A 511 -0.43 -21.73 5.79
N ASN A 512 -0.18 -21.27 7.02
CA ASN A 512 -1.06 -21.53 8.16
C ASN A 512 -2.44 -20.85 8.05
N LEU A 513 -2.53 -19.76 7.27
CA LEU A 513 -3.76 -19.01 7.04
C LEU A 513 -4.53 -19.46 5.80
N SER A 514 -4.01 -20.46 5.07
CA SER A 514 -4.48 -20.86 3.74
C SER A 514 -5.64 -21.84 3.72
#